data_AF-A0A914WUH6-F1
#
_entry.id   AF-A0A914WUH6-F1
#
_cell.length_a   1.000
_cell.length_b   1.000
_cell.length_c   1.000
_cell.angle_alpha   90.00
_cell.angle_beta   90.00
_cell.angle_gamma   90.00
#
_symmetry.space_group_name_H-M   'P 1'
#
loop_
_entity.id
_entity.type
_entity.pdbx_description
1 polymer ?
#
loop_
_entity_poly.entity_id
_entity_poly.type
_entity_poly.pdbx_seq_one_letter_code
_entity_poly.pdbx_strand_id
1 'polypeptide(L)'
;MVKKYFEYYNKSNWGALPYGEECAAVFFALKHFKPTGLTGMVIGSQTPWVEAMALYHGAAKVITAEYAPLTVQHPQLDYVHPIEMVKNWQK
;
A
#
# COMPACT_ATOMS: atom_id res chain seq x y z
N MET A 1 7.04 4.16 10.22
CA MET A 1 7.04 2.96 9.35
C MET A 1 7.22 3.32 7.87
N VAL A 2 6.43 4.24 7.32
CA VAL A 2 6.49 4.68 5.90
C VAL A 2 7.87 5.21 5.46
N LYS A 3 8.57 5.97 6.32
CA LYS A 3 9.90 6.52 6.04
C LYS A 3 10.97 5.46 5.69
N LYS A 4 10.89 4.28 6.31
CA LYS A 4 11.82 3.16 6.08
C LYS A 4 11.72 2.61 4.65
N TYR A 5 10.52 2.63 4.06
CA TYR A 5 10.31 2.15 2.69
C TYR A 5 10.79 3.18 1.66
N PHE A 6 10.55 4.47 1.90
CA PHE A 6 11.07 5.53 1.02
C PHE A 6 12.60 5.53 0.90
N GLU A 7 13.31 5.30 2.00
CA GLU A 7 14.78 5.15 1.98
C GLU A 7 15.23 3.87 1.26
N TYR A 8 14.40 2.82 1.29
CA TYR A 8 14.67 1.53 0.67
C TYR A 8 14.57 1.59 -0.87
N TYR A 9 13.60 2.33 -1.40
CA TYR A 9 13.40 2.48 -2.86
C TYR A 9 14.52 3.23 -3.58
N ASN A 10 15.39 3.94 -2.85
CA ASN A 10 16.49 4.70 -3.43
C ASN A 10 17.79 3.87 -3.57
N LYS A 11 17.81 2.62 -3.07
CA LYS A 11 18.94 1.69 -3.19
C LYS A 11 18.47 0.47 -3.96
N SER A 12 19.28 0.00 -4.91
CA SER A 12 19.04 -1.13 -5.82
C SER A 12 18.84 -2.51 -5.15
N ASN A 13 18.53 -2.57 -3.85
CA ASN A 13 18.41 -3.78 -3.05
C ASN A 13 16.97 -4.30 -3.00
N TRP A 14 16.36 -4.58 -4.15
CA TRP A 14 15.00 -5.11 -4.26
C TRP A 14 14.76 -6.40 -3.44
N GLY A 15 15.81 -7.17 -3.15
CA GLY A 15 15.77 -8.42 -2.38
C GLY A 15 15.45 -8.32 -0.87
N ALA A 16 15.28 -7.12 -0.30
CA ALA A 16 14.75 -7.00 1.08
C ALA A 16 13.43 -6.21 1.18
N LEU A 17 12.72 -6.07 0.06
CA LEU A 17 11.29 -5.78 0.11
C LEU A 17 10.52 -7.05 0.50
N PRO A 18 9.44 -6.93 1.29
CA PRO A 18 8.49 -8.03 1.42
C PRO A 18 7.99 -8.35 0.00
N TYR A 19 8.05 -9.62 -0.42
CA TYR A 19 7.68 -10.11 -1.75
C TYR A 19 8.72 -9.95 -2.90
N GLY A 20 9.97 -9.62 -2.60
CA GLY A 20 11.09 -9.83 -3.55
C GLY A 20 10.99 -9.08 -4.89
N GLU A 21 11.32 -9.74 -6.00
CA GLU A 21 11.37 -9.11 -7.34
C GLU A 21 9.99 -8.66 -7.87
N GLU A 22 8.90 -9.25 -7.37
CA GLU A 22 7.52 -8.91 -7.76
C GLU A 22 7.20 -7.45 -7.39
N CYS A 23 7.86 -6.91 -6.37
CA CYS A 23 7.80 -5.50 -6.02
C CYS A 23 8.29 -4.57 -7.14
N ALA A 24 9.31 -4.98 -7.90
CA ALA A 24 9.84 -4.16 -8.99
C ALA A 24 8.79 -4.01 -10.10
N ALA A 25 8.08 -5.09 -10.46
CA ALA A 25 7.04 -5.05 -11.48
C ALA A 25 5.93 -4.05 -11.12
N VAL A 26 5.41 -4.10 -9.88
CA VAL A 26 4.38 -3.16 -9.39
C VAL A 26 4.91 -1.74 -9.33
N PHE A 27 6.15 -1.54 -8.85
CA PHE A 27 6.77 -0.22 -8.81
C PHE A 27 6.88 0.39 -10.20
N PHE A 28 7.40 -0.36 -11.19
CA PHE A 28 7.52 0.11 -12.55
C PHE A 28 6.16 0.30 -13.22
N ALA A 29 5.17 -0.55 -12.95
CA ALA A 29 3.81 -0.33 -13.44
C ALA A 29 3.26 1.00 -12.94
N LEU A 30 3.36 1.30 -11.65
CA LEU A 30 2.90 2.58 -11.07
C LEU A 30 3.73 3.79 -11.52
N LYS A 31 5.00 3.58 -11.88
CA LYS A 31 5.84 4.62 -12.48
C LYS A 31 5.36 5.03 -13.88
N HIS A 32 4.99 4.06 -14.71
CA HIS A 32 4.56 4.29 -16.09
C HIS A 32 3.06 4.63 -16.18
N PHE A 33 2.25 4.06 -15.29
CA PHE A 33 0.80 4.26 -15.18
C PHE A 33 0.48 4.88 -13.83
N LYS A 34 0.82 6.16 -13.69
CA LYS A 34 0.70 6.85 -12.41
C LYS A 34 -0.77 6.94 -11.97
N PRO A 35 -1.09 6.55 -10.73
CA PRO A 35 -2.43 6.71 -10.18
C PRO A 35 -2.68 8.15 -9.69
N THR A 36 -2.14 9.15 -10.38
CA THR A 36 -2.15 10.55 -9.92
C THR A 36 -3.57 11.02 -9.64
N GLY A 37 -3.85 11.44 -8.40
CA GLY A 37 -5.16 11.93 -8.00
C GLY A 37 -6.22 10.84 -7.80
N LEU A 38 -5.89 9.57 -8.02
CA LEU A 38 -6.83 8.45 -7.90
C LEU A 38 -6.89 7.92 -6.47
N THR A 39 -8.03 7.31 -6.12
CA THR A 39 -8.19 6.52 -4.89
C THR A 39 -8.16 5.03 -5.24
N GLY A 40 -7.32 4.26 -4.56
CA GLY A 40 -7.15 2.82 -4.79
C GLY A 40 -7.45 1.96 -3.56
N MET A 41 -7.68 0.67 -3.79
CA MET A 41 -7.84 -0.32 -2.72
C MET A 41 -6.88 -1.49 -2.94
N VAL A 42 -6.21 -1.92 -1.88
CA VAL A 42 -5.32 -3.08 -1.86
C VAL A 42 -5.89 -4.12 -0.91
N ILE A 43 -5.89 -5.39 -1.33
CA ILE A 43 -6.45 -6.50 -0.56
C ILE A 43 -5.32 -7.47 -0.21
N GLY A 44 -5.25 -7.92 1.04
CA GLY A 44 -4.30 -8.97 1.45
C GLY A 44 -2.85 -8.49 1.67
N SER A 45 -2.66 -7.21 1.99
CA SER A 45 -1.35 -6.61 2.20
C SER A 45 -1.01 -6.54 3.69
N GLN A 46 -0.37 -7.59 4.22
CA GLN A 46 0.05 -7.67 5.62
C GLN A 46 1.08 -6.59 6.00
N THR A 47 1.80 -6.05 5.01
CA THR A 47 2.73 -4.95 5.16
C THR A 47 2.48 -4.00 4.00
N PRO A 48 2.20 -2.71 4.23
CA PRO A 48 1.60 -1.83 3.21
C PRO A 48 2.63 -1.33 2.17
N TRP A 49 3.18 -2.23 1.37
CA TRP A 49 4.23 -1.95 0.39
C TRP A 49 3.67 -1.43 -0.93
N VAL A 50 2.58 -2.04 -1.44
CA VAL A 50 1.89 -1.59 -2.66
C VAL A 50 1.29 -0.20 -2.45
N GLU A 51 0.74 0.02 -1.27
CA GLU A 51 0.12 1.27 -0.86
C GLU A 51 1.14 2.38 -0.78
N ALA A 52 2.31 2.10 -0.17
CA ALA A 52 3.42 3.04 -0.14
C ALA A 52 3.89 3.40 -1.56
N MET A 53 4.00 2.41 -2.47
CA MET A 53 4.37 2.68 -3.86
C MET A 53 3.31 3.49 -4.62
N ALA A 54 2.02 3.21 -4.41
CA ALA A 54 0.93 3.91 -5.06
C ALA A 54 0.88 5.38 -4.60
N LEU A 55 1.03 5.62 -3.30
CA LEU A 55 1.13 6.97 -2.73
C LEU A 55 2.38 7.71 -3.24
N TYR A 56 3.53 7.05 -3.31
CA TYR A 56 4.75 7.63 -3.89
C TYR A 56 4.55 8.10 -5.33
N HIS A 57 3.79 7.33 -6.13
CA HIS A 57 3.49 7.65 -7.52
C HIS A 57 2.27 8.56 -7.72
N GLY A 58 1.73 9.13 -6.64
CA GLY A 58 0.74 10.21 -6.71
C GLY A 58 -0.70 9.83 -6.45
N ALA A 59 -0.98 8.61 -5.96
CA ALA A 59 -2.32 8.27 -5.49
C ALA A 59 -2.80 9.29 -4.44
N ALA A 60 -4.03 9.77 -4.58
CA ALA A 60 -4.61 10.70 -3.62
C ALA A 60 -4.91 10.00 -2.28
N LYS A 61 -5.35 8.74 -2.35
CA LYS A 61 -5.69 7.93 -1.19
C LYS A 61 -5.58 6.44 -1.53
N VAL A 62 -5.21 5.63 -0.55
CA VAL A 62 -5.22 4.17 -0.66
C VAL A 62 -5.93 3.57 0.56
N ILE A 63 -6.70 2.52 0.34
CA ILE A 63 -7.40 1.78 1.39
C ILE A 63 -6.88 0.34 1.38
N THR A 64 -6.39 -0.17 2.51
CA THR A 64 -5.99 -1.56 2.65
C THR A 64 -7.07 -2.36 3.34
N ALA A 65 -7.54 -3.43 2.72
CA ALA A 65 -8.38 -4.44 3.35
C ALA A 65 -7.53 -5.67 3.72
N GLU A 66 -7.38 -5.92 5.02
CA GLU A 66 -6.55 -7.01 5.54
C GLU A 66 -7.19 -7.62 6.80
N TYR A 67 -7.15 -8.95 6.89
CA TYR A 67 -7.69 -9.72 8.02
C TYR A 67 -6.77 -9.68 9.23
N ALA A 68 -5.46 -9.61 9.02
CA ALA A 68 -4.54 -9.33 10.12
C ALA A 68 -4.68 -7.88 10.60
N PRO A 69 -4.61 -7.60 11.92
CA PRO A 69 -4.58 -6.24 12.42
C PRO A 69 -3.39 -5.46 11.85
N LEU A 70 -3.67 -4.32 11.22
CA LEU A 70 -2.67 -3.45 10.64
C LEU A 70 -2.72 -2.07 11.33
N THR A 71 -1.56 -1.57 11.76
CA THR A 71 -1.44 -0.18 12.24
C THR A 71 -0.95 0.70 11.12
N VAL A 72 -1.76 1.68 10.74
CA VAL A 72 -1.43 2.68 9.72
C VAL A 72 -1.32 4.06 10.36
N GLN A 73 -0.32 4.85 9.94
CA GLN A 73 -0.04 6.19 10.46
C GLN A 73 0.07 7.26 9.36
N HIS A 74 -0.33 6.95 8.13
CA HIS A 74 -0.22 7.88 7.00
C HIS A 74 -1.60 8.48 6.70
N PRO A 75 -1.72 9.82 6.55
CA PRO A 75 -3.03 10.48 6.39
C PRO A 75 -3.77 10.10 5.10
N GLN A 76 -3.06 9.58 4.11
CA GLN A 76 -3.61 9.13 2.83
C GLN A 76 -3.78 7.60 2.74
N LEU A 77 -3.52 6.86 3.83
CA LEU A 77 -3.71 5.41 3.88
C LEU A 77 -4.72 5.07 4.97
N ASP A 78 -5.82 4.43 4.58
CA ASP A 78 -6.79 3.85 5.52
C ASP A 78 -6.61 2.34 5.60
N TYR A 79 -6.98 1.77 6.74
CA TYR A 79 -7.08 0.33 6.94
C TYR A 79 -8.51 -0.05 7.28
N VAL A 80 -8.99 -1.11 6.65
CA VAL A 80 -10.28 -1.73 6.92
C VAL A 80 -10.06 -3.18 7.31
N HIS A 81 -10.53 -3.56 8.49
CA HIS A 81 -10.65 -4.97 8.86
C HIS A 81 -11.96 -5.52 8.27
N PRO A 82 -11.93 -6.44 7.28
CA PRO A 82 -13.12 -6.83 6.53
C PRO A 82 -14.25 -7.38 7.41
N ILE A 83 -13.92 -8.19 8.43
CA ILE A 83 -14.92 -8.75 9.35
C ILE A 83 -15.61 -7.66 10.17
N GLU A 84 -14.88 -6.64 10.64
CA GLU A 84 -15.46 -5.54 11.42
C GLU A 84 -16.30 -4.61 10.54
N MET A 85 -15.89 -4.43 9.28
CA MET A 85 -16.70 -3.72 8.30
C MET A 85 -18.03 -4.43 8.06
N VAL A 86 -18.02 -5.75 7.82
CA VAL A 86 -19.25 -6.53 7.59
C VAL A 86 -20.15 -6.54 8.83
N LYS A 87 -19.63 -6.52 10.06
CA LYS A 87 -20.49 -6.41 11.26
C LYS A 87 -21.29 -5.11 11.30
N ASN A 88 -20.85 -4.07 10.60
CA ASN A 88 -21.43 -2.73 10.65
C ASN A 88 -22.00 -2.27 9.30
N TRP A 89 -22.06 -3.13 8.27
CA TRP A 89 -22.34 -2.70 6.90
C TRP A 89 -23.77 -2.20 6.64
N GLN A 90 -24.72 -2.59 7.49
CA GLN A 90 -26.14 -2.18 7.39
C GLN A 90 -26.51 -0.99 8.28
N LYS A 91 -25.56 -0.49 9.08
CA LYS A 91 -25.78 0.72 9.88
C LYS A 91 -25.68 1.94 8.99
#